data_AF-A0A9E4QX34-F1
#
_entry.id   AF-A0A9E4QX34-F1
#
_cell.length_a   1.000
_cell.length_b   1.000
_cell.length_c   1.000
_cell.angle_alpha   90.00
_cell.angle_beta   90.00
_cell.angle_gamma   90.00
#
_symmetry.space_group_name_H-M   'P 1'
#
loop_
_entity.id
_entity.type
_entity.pdbx_description
1 polymer ?
#
loop_
_entity_poly.entity_id
_entity_poly.type
_entity_poly.pdbx_seq_one_letter_code
_entity_poly.pdbx_strand_id
1 'polypeptide(L)'
;MVNDLFAFVGTYTNSGSKGVYTLRMNGDTGELKEISTISGIENPSFLALDPSNEHLYAVGEVSDFDGAGAVTSFSVDPATGVLTQINQQSTGGPGPCHLAVDSTDSLVIVTNYSGGSVAVLPINDDGSLGERTEFIQHEGSSINTGRQEQAHAHSVNIDRSNKRAYVCDLGMDRVFIYDIDHANGKLKPSAQAYVEEVAGEGPRHFDFHPSNRYVYVINELGCTITLYDLGEDGRLTPVQTVPTLPEGWEGSNTTADVHVSPDGNYVYGSNRGHDSLVIYGIDQTTGKMTYVGHQSTLGEEPRNFAI
;
A
#
# COMPACT_ATOMS: atom_id res chain seq x y z
N MET A 1 1.73 -28.33 -16.24
CA MET A 1 0.94 -28.21 -15.00
C MET A 1 0.44 -26.79 -15.01
N VAL A 2 -0.87 -26.58 -14.86
CA VAL A 2 -1.42 -25.23 -14.88
C VAL A 2 -0.97 -24.56 -13.58
N ASN A 3 -0.18 -23.49 -13.67
CA ASN A 3 0.20 -22.68 -12.50
C ASN A 3 -0.96 -21.74 -12.18
N ASP A 4 -2.09 -22.31 -11.73
CA ASP A 4 -3.18 -21.50 -11.22
C ASP A 4 -2.71 -20.72 -9.98
N LEU A 5 -3.15 -19.48 -9.86
CA LEU A 5 -2.87 -18.60 -8.72
C LEU A 5 -4.17 -18.29 -7.98
N PHE A 6 -4.08 -18.00 -6.69
CA PHE A 6 -5.18 -17.39 -5.96
C PHE A 6 -5.02 -15.86 -5.97
N ALA A 7 -6.12 -15.16 -6.18
CA ALA A 7 -6.19 -13.72 -6.06
C ALA A 7 -7.22 -13.37 -4.98
N PHE A 8 -6.80 -12.56 -4.01
CA PHE A 8 -7.67 -12.06 -2.94
C PHE A 8 -8.07 -10.63 -3.28
N VAL A 9 -9.38 -10.36 -3.30
CA VAL A 9 -9.93 -9.07 -3.71
C VAL A 9 -10.65 -8.44 -2.53
N GLY A 10 -10.04 -7.37 -2.00
CA GLY A 10 -10.63 -6.49 -1.01
C GLY A 10 -11.63 -5.52 -1.65
N THR A 11 -12.60 -5.04 -0.88
CA THR A 11 -13.68 -4.19 -1.40
C THR A 11 -14.18 -3.18 -0.37
N TYR A 12 -14.87 -2.15 -0.84
CA TYR A 12 -15.76 -1.36 0.00
C TYR A 12 -17.15 -2.03 0.06
N THR A 13 -17.70 -2.21 1.27
CA THR A 13 -18.96 -2.94 1.48
C THR A 13 -20.19 -2.04 1.46
N ASN A 14 -20.00 -0.72 1.41
CA ASN A 14 -21.08 0.27 1.31
C ASN A 14 -21.79 0.29 -0.06
N SER A 15 -21.23 -0.35 -1.08
CA SER A 15 -21.75 -0.41 -2.46
C SER A 15 -22.36 -1.77 -2.83
N GLY A 16 -22.66 -2.62 -1.84
CA GLY A 16 -23.30 -3.92 -2.04
C GLY A 16 -22.34 -5.11 -2.17
N SER A 17 -21.02 -4.85 -2.10
CA SER A 17 -20.02 -5.89 -1.92
C SER A 17 -20.18 -6.60 -0.57
N LYS A 18 -19.79 -7.88 -0.50
CA LYS A 18 -19.91 -8.71 0.71
C LYS A 18 -18.70 -8.62 1.65
N GLY A 19 -17.51 -8.34 1.12
CA GLY A 19 -16.26 -8.36 1.90
C GLY A 19 -15.06 -8.77 1.04
N VAL A 20 -14.36 -9.84 1.41
CA VAL A 20 -13.18 -10.34 0.69
C VAL A 20 -13.55 -11.50 -0.22
N TYR A 21 -13.16 -11.42 -1.49
CA TYR A 21 -13.38 -12.49 -2.47
C TYR A 21 -12.07 -13.24 -2.72
N THR A 22 -12.13 -14.57 -2.71
CA THR A 22 -11.06 -15.42 -3.23
C THR A 22 -11.42 -15.82 -4.66
N LEU A 23 -10.55 -15.48 -5.60
CA LEU A 23 -10.61 -15.89 -7.00
C LEU A 23 -9.49 -16.89 -7.29
N ARG A 24 -9.72 -17.81 -8.21
CA ARG A 24 -8.67 -18.61 -8.86
C ARG A 24 -8.42 -18.04 -10.25
N MET A 25 -7.19 -17.68 -10.51
CA MET A 25 -6.71 -17.22 -11.81
C MET A 25 -6.08 -18.39 -12.55
N ASN A 26 -6.55 -18.64 -13.78
CA ASN A 26 -5.89 -19.59 -14.66
C ASN A 26 -4.55 -19.05 -15.15
N GLY A 27 -3.45 -19.75 -14.87
CA GLY A 27 -2.10 -19.28 -15.20
C GLY A 27 -1.79 -19.17 -16.70
N ASP A 28 -2.54 -19.88 -17.56
CA ASP A 28 -2.31 -19.86 -19.02
C ASP A 28 -3.18 -18.82 -19.73
N THR A 29 -4.41 -18.58 -19.23
CA THR A 29 -5.40 -17.72 -19.91
C THR A 29 -5.71 -16.41 -19.19
N GLY A 30 -5.38 -16.30 -17.91
CA GLY A 30 -5.77 -15.18 -17.04
C GLY A 30 -7.25 -15.18 -16.63
N GLU A 31 -8.02 -16.22 -16.96
CA GLU A 31 -9.44 -16.32 -16.56
C GLU A 31 -9.56 -16.36 -15.03
N LEU A 32 -10.42 -15.50 -14.47
CA LEU A 32 -10.71 -15.43 -13.04
C LEU A 32 -12.03 -16.14 -12.71
N LYS A 33 -12.01 -17.01 -11.71
CA LYS A 33 -13.20 -17.68 -11.18
C LYS A 33 -13.31 -17.51 -9.68
N GLU A 34 -14.44 -17.00 -9.19
CA GLU A 34 -14.72 -16.94 -7.75
C GLU A 34 -14.75 -18.35 -7.13
N ILE A 35 -14.04 -18.51 -6.02
CA ILE A 35 -13.96 -19.74 -5.22
C ILE A 35 -14.77 -19.59 -3.94
N SER A 36 -14.57 -18.48 -3.21
CA SER A 36 -15.22 -18.22 -1.94
C SER A 36 -15.33 -16.72 -1.68
N THR A 37 -16.22 -16.35 -0.77
CA THR A 37 -16.38 -14.98 -0.29
C THR A 37 -16.49 -15.00 1.23
N ILE A 38 -15.73 -14.15 1.91
CA ILE A 38 -15.91 -13.86 3.34
C ILE A 38 -16.75 -12.59 3.49
N SER A 39 -17.82 -12.72 4.26
CA SER A 39 -18.74 -11.62 4.58
C SER A 39 -18.69 -11.24 6.05
N GLY A 40 -19.22 -10.06 6.39
CA GLY A 40 -19.30 -9.59 7.78
C GLY A 40 -18.07 -8.84 8.25
N ILE A 41 -17.16 -8.51 7.33
CA ILE A 41 -16.06 -7.57 7.54
C ILE A 41 -16.41 -6.32 6.76
N GLU A 42 -16.38 -5.17 7.42
CA GLU A 42 -16.72 -3.90 6.81
C GLU A 42 -15.49 -3.27 6.16
N ASN A 43 -15.66 -2.85 4.90
CA ASN A 43 -14.63 -2.19 4.08
C ASN A 43 -13.22 -2.83 4.16
N PRO A 44 -13.05 -4.13 3.79
CA PRO A 44 -11.74 -4.74 3.65
C PRO A 44 -10.99 -4.18 2.43
N SER A 45 -10.57 -2.92 2.47
CA SER A 45 -10.15 -2.13 1.30
C SER A 45 -8.70 -2.37 0.87
N PHE A 46 -7.87 -2.96 1.73
CA PHE A 46 -6.49 -3.33 1.44
C PHE A 46 -6.13 -4.63 2.15
N LEU A 47 -5.35 -5.46 1.49
CA LEU A 47 -4.98 -6.80 1.94
C LEU A 47 -3.46 -6.98 1.83
N ALA A 48 -2.85 -7.73 2.75
CA ALA A 48 -1.51 -8.28 2.55
C ALA A 48 -1.44 -9.72 3.03
N LEU A 49 -0.73 -10.54 2.26
CA LEU A 49 -0.31 -11.88 2.67
C LEU A 49 0.94 -11.77 3.53
N ASP A 50 1.10 -12.72 4.45
CA ASP A 50 2.39 -12.96 5.07
C ASP A 50 3.39 -13.57 4.05
N PRO A 51 4.71 -13.41 4.25
CA PRO A 51 5.75 -14.06 3.46
C PRO A 51 5.55 -15.55 3.19
N SER A 52 4.93 -16.28 4.11
CA SER A 52 4.67 -17.71 3.98
C SER A 52 3.44 -18.05 3.10
N ASN A 53 2.56 -17.06 2.86
CA ASN A 53 1.22 -17.18 2.27
C ASN A 53 0.25 -18.07 3.07
N GLU A 54 0.52 -18.30 4.36
CA GLU A 54 -0.38 -19.03 5.26
C GLU A 54 -1.41 -18.10 5.90
N HIS A 55 -1.16 -16.80 5.94
CA HIS A 55 -2.04 -15.81 6.55
C HIS A 55 -2.29 -14.60 5.67
N LEU A 56 -3.51 -14.07 5.74
CA LEU A 56 -3.93 -12.83 5.09
C LEU A 56 -4.40 -11.85 6.15
N TYR A 57 -4.00 -10.59 6.02
CA TYR A 57 -4.43 -9.49 6.88
C TYR A 57 -5.18 -8.46 6.04
N ALA A 58 -6.36 -8.06 6.52
CA ALA A 58 -7.21 -7.07 5.86
C ALA A 58 -7.44 -5.87 6.78
N VAL A 59 -7.20 -4.66 6.29
CA VAL A 59 -7.68 -3.46 7.00
C VAL A 59 -9.21 -3.45 7.01
N GLY A 60 -9.85 -3.08 8.10
CA GLY A 60 -11.25 -2.68 8.12
C GLY A 60 -11.31 -1.16 8.11
N GLU A 61 -11.53 -0.56 6.93
CA GLU A 61 -11.53 0.90 6.73
C GLU A 61 -12.82 1.52 7.29
N VAL A 62 -12.91 1.51 8.61
CA VAL A 62 -14.03 2.01 9.43
C VAL A 62 -13.48 2.90 10.55
N SER A 63 -14.37 3.45 11.38
CA SER A 63 -14.00 4.36 12.49
C SER A 63 -14.75 4.10 13.79
N ASP A 64 -15.57 3.06 13.83
CA ASP A 64 -16.47 2.70 14.92
C ASP A 64 -16.18 1.33 15.54
N PHE A 65 -15.16 0.60 15.04
CA PHE A 65 -14.64 -0.61 15.70
C PHE A 65 -13.86 -0.22 16.95
N ASP A 66 -14.48 -0.37 18.13
CA ASP A 66 -13.98 0.14 19.41
C ASP A 66 -13.61 1.64 19.38
N GLY A 67 -14.33 2.42 18.56
CA GLY A 67 -14.05 3.84 18.33
C GLY A 67 -12.85 4.13 17.42
N ALA A 68 -12.38 3.14 16.66
CA ALA A 68 -11.29 3.22 15.70
C ALA A 68 -11.57 2.34 14.46
N GLY A 69 -10.56 2.13 13.61
CA GLY A 69 -10.58 1.06 12.61
C GLY A 69 -9.95 -0.23 13.13
N ALA A 70 -9.86 -1.23 12.26
CA ALA A 70 -9.43 -2.56 12.62
C ALA A 70 -8.49 -3.20 11.59
N VAL A 71 -7.84 -4.30 11.99
CA VAL A 71 -7.29 -5.30 11.08
C VAL A 71 -7.88 -6.66 11.42
N THR A 72 -8.30 -7.39 10.40
CA THR A 72 -8.77 -8.78 10.52
C THR A 72 -7.71 -9.73 9.98
N SER A 73 -7.40 -10.79 10.75
CA SER A 73 -6.49 -11.85 10.33
C SER A 73 -7.27 -13.08 9.84
N PHE A 74 -6.76 -13.73 8.80
CA PHE A 74 -7.28 -14.96 8.23
C PHE A 74 -6.16 -15.98 8.06
N SER A 75 -6.47 -17.26 8.27
CA SER A 75 -5.66 -18.35 7.72
C SER A 75 -6.07 -18.61 6.27
N VAL A 76 -5.11 -19.03 5.45
CA VAL A 76 -5.27 -19.35 4.03
C VAL A 76 -5.10 -20.86 3.87
N ASP A 77 -6.09 -21.54 3.30
CA ASP A 77 -5.91 -22.92 2.84
C ASP A 77 -5.05 -22.91 1.56
N PRO A 78 -3.80 -23.45 1.57
CA PRO A 78 -2.91 -23.38 0.41
C PRO A 78 -3.40 -24.20 -0.79
N ALA A 79 -4.29 -25.18 -0.58
CA ALA A 79 -4.83 -26.00 -1.66
C ALA A 79 -6.05 -25.36 -2.34
N THR A 80 -6.82 -24.53 -1.61
CA THR A 80 -8.10 -24.00 -2.10
C THR A 80 -8.18 -22.48 -2.14
N GLY A 81 -7.28 -21.77 -1.47
CA GLY A 81 -7.32 -20.32 -1.27
C GLY A 81 -8.45 -19.86 -0.32
N VAL A 82 -9.17 -20.80 0.29
CA VAL A 82 -10.28 -20.45 1.19
C VAL A 82 -9.72 -19.80 2.45
N LEU A 83 -10.28 -18.65 2.80
CA LEU A 83 -9.92 -17.90 3.99
C LEU A 83 -10.75 -18.36 5.20
N THR A 84 -10.12 -18.47 6.36
CA THR A 84 -10.83 -18.67 7.64
C THR A 84 -10.41 -17.57 8.61
N GLN A 85 -11.37 -16.75 9.05
CA GLN A 85 -11.11 -15.67 10.00
C GLN A 85 -10.56 -16.23 11.32
N ILE A 86 -9.48 -15.62 11.80
CA ILE A 86 -8.83 -15.98 13.07
C ILE A 86 -9.28 -15.00 14.16
N ASN A 87 -8.93 -13.72 14.02
CA ASN A 87 -9.36 -12.67 14.94
C ASN A 87 -9.36 -11.29 14.26
N GLN A 88 -9.73 -10.27 15.04
CA GLN A 88 -9.72 -8.87 14.66
C GLN A 88 -9.16 -8.03 15.81
N GLN A 89 -8.38 -7.00 15.49
CA GLN A 89 -7.77 -6.10 16.47
C GLN A 89 -7.92 -4.63 16.04
N SER A 90 -8.08 -3.75 17.02
CA SER A 90 -8.19 -2.31 16.78
C SER A 90 -6.83 -1.71 16.42
N THR A 91 -6.79 -0.85 15.40
CA THR A 91 -5.58 -0.07 15.05
C THR A 91 -5.41 1.14 15.98
N GLY A 92 -6.44 1.51 16.74
CA GLY A 92 -6.45 2.71 17.59
C GLY A 92 -6.63 4.04 16.84
N GLY A 93 -6.63 4.03 15.50
CA GLY A 93 -6.88 5.19 14.66
C GLY A 93 -8.00 4.94 13.65
N PRO A 94 -8.74 5.97 13.22
CA PRO A 94 -9.83 5.82 12.27
C PRO A 94 -9.33 5.66 10.83
N GLY A 95 -10.03 4.83 10.06
CA GLY A 95 -9.83 4.66 8.61
C GLY A 95 -8.49 4.05 8.20
N PRO A 96 -8.09 2.86 8.71
CA PRO A 96 -6.93 2.14 8.20
C PRO A 96 -7.14 1.82 6.72
N CYS A 97 -6.15 2.17 5.90
CA CYS A 97 -6.27 2.10 4.45
C CYS A 97 -5.17 1.28 3.77
N HIS A 98 -4.13 0.90 4.51
CA HIS A 98 -3.01 0.11 4.04
C HIS A 98 -2.31 -0.58 5.21
N LEU A 99 -1.70 -1.73 4.96
CA LEU A 99 -0.88 -2.43 5.92
C LEU A 99 0.28 -3.16 5.22
N ALA A 100 1.31 -3.50 5.97
CA ALA A 100 2.41 -4.36 5.52
C ALA A 100 2.76 -5.36 6.63
N VAL A 101 3.09 -6.59 6.22
CA VAL A 101 3.58 -7.65 7.09
C VAL A 101 5.10 -7.66 7.00
N ASP A 102 5.77 -7.70 8.15
CA ASP A 102 7.23 -7.78 8.17
C ASP A 102 7.73 -9.15 7.69
N SER A 103 8.97 -9.24 7.22
CA SER A 103 9.49 -10.47 6.60
C SER A 103 9.74 -11.64 7.58
N THR A 104 9.48 -11.44 8.87
CA THR A 104 9.63 -12.46 9.93
C THR A 104 8.30 -12.91 10.53
N ASP A 105 7.17 -12.50 9.95
CA ASP A 105 5.81 -12.84 10.40
C ASP A 105 5.57 -12.48 11.88
N SER A 106 6.16 -11.38 12.33
CA SER A 106 6.13 -10.94 13.73
C SER A 106 5.29 -9.70 13.97
N LEU A 107 5.11 -8.86 12.95
CA LEU A 107 4.44 -7.56 13.03
C LEU A 107 3.61 -7.28 11.78
N VAL A 108 2.43 -6.69 11.98
CA VAL A 108 1.69 -5.92 10.98
C VAL A 108 1.84 -4.44 11.31
N ILE A 109 2.29 -3.65 10.33
CA ILE A 109 2.31 -2.18 10.41
C ILE A 109 1.15 -1.64 9.58
N VAL A 110 0.39 -0.70 10.13
CA VAL A 110 -0.87 -0.20 9.55
C VAL A 110 -0.85 1.32 9.49
N THR A 111 -1.36 1.90 8.42
CA THR A 111 -1.59 3.35 8.31
C THR A 111 -3.07 3.70 8.35
N ASN A 112 -3.43 4.65 9.19
CA ASN A 112 -4.79 5.17 9.39
C ASN A 112 -4.94 6.52 8.67
N TYR A 113 -5.63 6.53 7.54
CA TYR A 113 -5.76 7.70 6.67
C TYR A 113 -6.54 8.82 7.35
N SER A 114 -7.74 8.53 7.88
CA SER A 114 -8.62 9.55 8.45
C SER A 114 -8.05 10.19 9.71
N GLY A 115 -7.24 9.43 10.46
CA GLY A 115 -6.58 9.89 11.69
C GLY A 115 -5.17 10.43 11.52
N GLY A 116 -4.51 10.19 10.37
CA GLY A 116 -3.11 10.56 10.17
C GLY A 116 -2.16 9.87 11.15
N SER A 117 -2.27 8.54 11.29
CA SER A 117 -1.46 7.79 12.26
C SER A 117 -0.97 6.45 11.74
N VAL A 118 0.04 5.90 12.43
CA VAL A 118 0.62 4.58 12.18
C VAL A 118 0.43 3.71 13.41
N ALA A 119 0.08 2.45 13.23
CA ALA A 119 -0.05 1.46 14.31
C ALA A 119 0.81 0.23 14.04
N VAL A 120 1.27 -0.43 15.10
CA VAL A 120 1.97 -1.72 15.02
C VAL A 120 1.20 -2.75 15.85
N LEU A 121 0.88 -3.88 15.23
CA LEU A 121 0.27 -5.03 15.89
C LEU A 121 1.20 -6.24 15.80
N PRO A 122 1.49 -6.93 16.90
CA PRO A 122 2.25 -8.17 16.85
C PRO A 122 1.42 -9.31 16.27
N ILE A 123 2.10 -10.27 15.65
CA ILE A 123 1.53 -11.50 15.13
C ILE A 123 1.92 -12.64 16.08
N ASN A 124 0.94 -13.44 16.50
CA ASN A 124 1.17 -14.63 17.30
C ASN A 124 1.51 -15.84 16.41
N ASP A 125 2.04 -16.91 16.99
CA ASP A 125 2.44 -18.14 16.28
C ASP A 125 1.33 -18.79 15.41
N ASP A 126 0.06 -18.51 15.71
CA ASP A 126 -1.10 -19.01 14.95
C ASP A 126 -1.61 -18.03 13.88
N GLY A 127 -0.86 -16.97 13.60
CA GLY A 127 -1.22 -15.90 12.66
C GLY A 127 -2.23 -14.88 13.20
N SER A 128 -2.77 -15.08 14.41
CA SER A 128 -3.66 -14.11 15.05
C SER A 128 -2.92 -12.83 15.42
N LEU A 129 -3.64 -11.71 15.44
CA LEU A 129 -3.08 -10.42 15.86
C LEU A 129 -3.15 -10.26 17.39
N GLY A 130 -2.04 -9.88 18.01
CA GLY A 130 -2.03 -9.43 19.40
C GLY A 130 -2.49 -7.97 19.55
N GLU A 131 -2.58 -7.50 20.79
CA GLU A 131 -2.93 -6.09 21.06
C GLU A 131 -1.85 -5.15 20.52
N ARG A 132 -2.28 -3.97 20.02
CA ARG A 132 -1.40 -2.94 19.46
C ARG A 132 -0.27 -2.57 20.43
N THR A 133 0.97 -2.66 19.96
CA THR A 133 2.20 -2.35 20.74
C THR A 133 2.71 -0.92 20.54
N GLU A 134 2.33 -0.28 19.44
CA GLU A 134 2.75 1.10 19.13
C GLU A 134 1.65 1.88 18.40
N PHE A 135 1.57 3.18 18.68
CA PHE A 135 0.70 4.11 17.98
C PHE A 135 1.41 5.46 17.82
N ILE A 136 1.63 5.87 16.57
CA ILE A 136 2.33 7.10 16.22
C ILE A 136 1.35 8.04 15.54
N GLN A 137 1.05 9.15 16.19
CA GLN A 137 0.29 10.24 15.58
C GLN A 137 1.23 11.09 14.73
N HIS A 138 0.88 11.32 13.46
CA HIS A 138 1.49 12.36 12.66
C HIS A 138 0.72 13.67 12.86
N GLU A 139 1.44 14.80 12.94
CA GLU A 139 0.84 16.13 13.09
C GLU A 139 1.46 17.10 12.07
N GLY A 140 0.61 17.75 11.30
CA GLY A 140 1.00 18.70 10.27
C GLY A 140 -0.06 18.80 9.18
N SER A 141 0.25 19.57 8.14
CA SER A 141 -0.63 19.87 7.02
C SER A 141 0.21 20.34 5.84
N SER A 142 -0.45 20.57 4.70
CA SER A 142 0.14 21.21 3.52
C SER A 142 -0.87 22.12 2.81
N ILE A 143 -0.63 22.43 1.53
CA ILE A 143 -1.23 23.56 0.84
C ILE A 143 -2.60 23.26 0.21
N ASN A 144 -2.95 21.99 -0.03
CA ASN A 144 -4.22 21.64 -0.66
C ASN A 144 -5.39 21.72 0.33
N THR A 145 -6.16 22.80 0.25
CA THR A 145 -7.38 23.00 1.06
C THR A 145 -8.39 21.89 0.76
N GLY A 146 -8.86 21.21 1.81
CA GLY A 146 -9.79 20.07 1.72
C GLY A 146 -9.15 18.69 1.55
N ARG A 147 -7.84 18.58 1.25
CA ARG A 147 -7.13 17.29 1.15
C ARG A 147 -5.89 17.18 2.03
N GLN A 148 -5.33 18.29 2.48
CA GLN A 148 -4.07 18.35 3.24
C GLN A 148 -4.18 19.28 4.46
N GLU A 149 -5.36 19.42 5.05
CA GLU A 149 -5.56 20.27 6.24
C GLU A 149 -5.05 19.62 7.54
N GLN A 150 -4.75 18.33 7.47
CA GLN A 150 -4.14 17.53 8.52
C GLN A 150 -3.34 16.38 7.91
N ALA A 151 -2.66 15.60 8.75
CA ALA A 151 -1.94 14.39 8.35
C ALA A 151 -2.88 13.29 7.84
N HIS A 152 -2.40 12.54 6.84
CA HIS A 152 -3.10 11.43 6.19
C HIS A 152 -2.10 10.34 5.78
N ALA A 153 -1.59 9.57 6.75
CA ALA A 153 -0.77 8.39 6.49
C ALA A 153 -1.54 7.40 5.61
N HIS A 154 -1.02 7.12 4.41
CA HIS A 154 -1.73 6.38 3.38
C HIS A 154 -1.12 5.02 3.05
N SER A 155 0.20 4.87 3.10
CA SER A 155 0.83 3.55 2.90
C SER A 155 2.03 3.36 3.78
N VAL A 156 2.35 2.11 4.02
CA VAL A 156 3.59 1.67 4.65
C VAL A 156 4.20 0.57 3.81
N ASN A 157 5.50 0.64 3.54
CA ASN A 157 6.24 -0.49 2.98
C ASN A 157 7.55 -0.70 3.73
N ILE A 158 7.94 -1.97 3.83
CA ILE A 158 9.09 -2.42 4.61
C ILE A 158 10.22 -2.76 3.64
N ASP A 159 11.44 -2.31 3.94
CA ASP A 159 12.58 -2.66 3.09
C ASP A 159 12.91 -4.16 3.15
N ARG A 160 13.63 -4.63 2.13
CA ARG A 160 14.08 -6.03 2.07
C ARG A 160 14.98 -6.45 3.22
N SER A 161 15.66 -5.50 3.86
CA SER A 161 16.48 -5.79 5.03
C SER A 161 15.63 -6.02 6.29
N ASN A 162 14.33 -5.75 6.21
CA ASN A 162 13.34 -5.81 7.28
C ASN A 162 13.74 -4.94 8.48
N LYS A 163 14.43 -3.83 8.23
CA LYS A 163 14.92 -2.92 9.28
C LYS A 163 14.19 -1.60 9.25
N ARG A 164 13.55 -1.25 8.13
CA ARG A 164 12.91 0.04 7.96
C ARG A 164 11.53 -0.06 7.37
N ALA A 165 10.63 0.73 7.93
CA ALA A 165 9.33 1.02 7.37
C ALA A 165 9.34 2.45 6.84
N TYR A 166 8.88 2.66 5.61
CA TYR A 166 8.65 3.99 5.06
C TYR A 166 7.16 4.21 4.95
N VAL A 167 6.70 5.41 5.32
CA VAL A 167 5.28 5.74 5.42
C VAL A 167 5.00 6.98 4.60
N CYS A 168 4.19 6.85 3.56
CA CYS A 168 3.70 7.99 2.80
C CYS A 168 2.58 8.69 3.59
N ASP A 169 2.74 9.98 3.84
CA ASP A 169 1.70 10.84 4.41
C ASP A 169 1.25 11.88 3.39
N LEU A 170 0.06 11.65 2.83
CA LEU A 170 -0.55 12.49 1.81
C LEU A 170 -0.78 13.90 2.34
N GLY A 171 -1.19 14.02 3.61
CA GLY A 171 -1.59 15.27 4.23
C GLY A 171 -0.43 16.22 4.51
N MET A 172 0.79 15.67 4.60
CA MET A 172 1.98 16.41 5.02
C MET A 172 3.04 16.55 3.93
N ASP A 173 2.81 16.01 2.73
CA ASP A 173 3.81 15.93 1.65
C ASP A 173 5.12 15.30 2.12
N ARG A 174 5.03 14.18 2.85
CA ARG A 174 6.21 13.53 3.43
C ARG A 174 6.19 12.02 3.24
N VAL A 175 7.37 11.46 3.03
CA VAL A 175 7.63 10.04 3.24
C VAL A 175 8.45 9.91 4.52
N PHE A 176 7.82 9.45 5.60
CA PHE A 176 8.47 9.18 6.88
C PHE A 176 9.29 7.89 6.81
N ILE A 177 10.35 7.81 7.60
CA ILE A 177 11.25 6.65 7.66
C ILE A 177 11.44 6.27 9.13
N TYR A 178 11.13 5.02 9.44
CA TYR A 178 11.23 4.45 10.78
C TYR A 178 12.14 3.23 10.77
N ASP A 179 13.02 3.12 11.76
CA ASP A 179 13.71 1.89 12.10
C ASP A 179 12.77 0.98 12.90
N ILE A 180 12.71 -0.30 12.53
CA ILE A 180 11.82 -1.30 13.14
C ILE A 180 12.52 -1.95 14.34
N ASP A 181 11.91 -1.84 15.52
CA ASP A 181 12.30 -2.52 16.75
C ASP A 181 11.45 -3.79 16.92
N HIS A 182 11.84 -4.85 16.21
CA HIS A 182 11.16 -6.16 16.21
C HIS A 182 10.97 -6.73 17.61
N ALA A 183 11.98 -6.61 18.47
CA ALA A 183 11.95 -7.18 19.81
C ALA A 183 10.86 -6.59 20.71
N ASN A 184 10.45 -5.34 20.45
CA ASN A 184 9.45 -4.65 21.24
C ASN A 184 8.16 -4.34 20.46
N GLY A 185 8.12 -4.66 19.16
CA GLY A 185 7.02 -4.32 18.27
C GLY A 185 6.82 -2.81 18.14
N LYS A 186 7.89 -2.04 17.94
CA LYS A 186 7.86 -0.58 17.89
C LYS A 186 8.55 -0.01 16.66
N LEU A 187 8.24 1.25 16.36
CA LEU A 187 8.90 2.04 15.34
C LEU A 187 9.63 3.23 15.98
N LYS A 188 10.85 3.51 15.51
CA LYS A 188 11.65 4.66 15.94
C LYS A 188 12.01 5.50 14.73
N PRO A 189 11.92 6.84 14.77
CA PRO A 189 12.35 7.66 13.65
C PRO A 189 13.80 7.33 13.26
N SER A 190 14.04 7.06 11.97
CA SER A 190 15.39 6.81 11.45
C SER A 190 16.23 8.10 11.49
N ALA A 191 17.54 7.97 11.24
CA ALA A 191 18.46 9.11 11.18
C ALA A 191 18.02 10.19 10.16
N GLN A 192 17.44 9.79 9.03
CA GLN A 192 16.57 10.66 8.22
C GLN A 192 15.13 10.34 8.58
N ALA A 193 14.48 11.17 9.38
CA ALA A 193 13.14 10.88 9.87
C ALA A 193 12.07 10.94 8.75
N TYR A 194 12.31 11.76 7.73
CA TYR A 194 11.47 11.86 6.54
C TYR A 194 12.22 12.52 5.37
N VAL A 195 11.65 12.40 4.18
CA VAL A 195 11.87 13.30 3.04
C VAL A 195 10.60 14.11 2.77
N GLU A 196 10.77 15.33 2.28
CA GLU A 196 9.66 16.19 1.85
C GLU A 196 9.47 16.07 0.34
N GLU A 197 8.22 15.85 -0.08
CA GLU A 197 7.78 16.02 -1.46
C GLU A 197 7.56 17.52 -1.76
N VAL A 198 7.35 17.85 -3.02
CA VAL A 198 6.89 19.20 -3.39
C VAL A 198 5.52 19.45 -2.76
N ALA A 199 5.32 20.63 -2.20
CA ALA A 199 4.06 20.97 -1.54
C ALA A 199 2.87 20.82 -2.52
N GLY A 200 1.86 20.06 -2.12
CA GLY A 200 0.67 19.75 -2.90
C GLY A 200 0.73 18.44 -3.69
N GLU A 201 1.82 17.68 -3.64
CA GLU A 201 1.97 16.40 -4.37
C GLU A 201 1.14 15.27 -3.74
N GLY A 202 1.15 15.16 -2.41
CA GLY A 202 0.41 14.16 -1.64
C GLY A 202 0.88 12.73 -1.88
N PRO A 203 2.05 12.31 -1.34
CA PRO A 203 2.57 10.96 -1.53
C PRO A 203 1.58 9.92 -1.01
N ARG A 204 1.30 8.90 -1.83
CA ARG A 204 0.24 7.93 -1.58
C ARG A 204 0.77 6.53 -1.34
N HIS A 205 1.26 5.89 -2.39
CA HIS A 205 1.87 4.56 -2.39
C HIS A 205 3.32 4.67 -2.88
N PHE A 206 4.14 3.65 -2.63
CA PHE A 206 5.45 3.55 -3.24
C PHE A 206 5.87 2.09 -3.41
N ASP A 207 6.78 1.84 -4.34
CA ASP A 207 7.32 0.50 -4.58
C ASP A 207 8.84 0.49 -4.77
N PHE A 208 9.47 -0.63 -4.43
CA PHE A 208 10.91 -0.84 -4.50
C PHE A 208 11.33 -1.44 -5.84
N HIS A 209 12.37 -0.88 -6.45
CA HIS A 209 13.01 -1.53 -7.59
C HIS A 209 13.68 -2.86 -7.18
N PRO A 210 13.66 -3.91 -8.03
CA PRO A 210 14.27 -5.19 -7.72
C PRO A 210 15.77 -5.17 -7.37
N SER A 211 16.49 -4.12 -7.75
CA SER A 211 17.91 -3.91 -7.39
C SER A 211 18.13 -3.37 -5.97
N ASN A 212 17.06 -2.97 -5.26
CA ASN A 212 17.11 -2.33 -3.95
C ASN A 212 17.93 -1.03 -3.91
N ARG A 213 18.03 -0.34 -5.05
CA ARG A 213 18.71 0.95 -5.18
C ARG A 213 17.78 2.13 -5.42
N TYR A 214 16.53 1.86 -5.80
CA TYR A 214 15.57 2.89 -6.17
C TYR A 214 14.21 2.58 -5.55
N VAL A 215 13.46 3.63 -5.27
CA VAL A 215 12.03 3.55 -4.95
C VAL A 215 11.26 4.57 -5.78
N TYR A 216 10.02 4.24 -6.09
CA TYR A 216 9.11 5.08 -6.87
C TYR A 216 7.87 5.38 -6.03
N VAL A 217 7.67 6.65 -5.72
CA VAL A 217 6.54 7.15 -4.91
C VAL A 217 5.53 7.76 -5.86
N ILE A 218 4.28 7.31 -5.81
CA ILE A 218 3.19 7.93 -6.58
C ILE A 218 2.47 8.97 -5.72
N ASN A 219 2.28 10.15 -6.29
CA ASN A 219 1.74 11.33 -5.64
C ASN A 219 0.30 11.56 -6.09
N GLU A 220 -0.65 11.40 -5.16
CA GLU A 220 -2.09 11.39 -5.42
C GLU A 220 -2.58 12.68 -6.05
N LEU A 221 -2.21 13.80 -5.43
CA LEU A 221 -2.77 15.11 -5.71
C LEU A 221 -2.05 15.79 -6.87
N GLY A 222 -0.72 15.63 -6.92
CA GLY A 222 0.11 16.17 -8.00
C GLY A 222 0.00 15.39 -9.31
N CYS A 223 -0.53 14.16 -9.28
CA CYS A 223 -0.55 13.25 -10.43
C CYS A 223 0.87 13.04 -11.01
N THR A 224 1.81 12.70 -10.14
CA THR A 224 3.21 12.44 -10.50
C THR A 224 3.73 11.14 -9.90
N ILE A 225 4.88 10.69 -10.37
CA ILE A 225 5.72 9.69 -9.72
C ILE A 225 7.09 10.33 -9.43
N THR A 226 7.53 10.29 -8.17
CA THR A 226 8.88 10.71 -7.75
C THR A 226 9.77 9.47 -7.59
N LEU A 227 10.91 9.45 -8.30
CA LEU A 227 12.02 8.53 -8.10
C LEU A 227 12.94 9.03 -7.00
N TYR A 228 13.31 8.13 -6.11
CA TYR A 228 14.37 8.32 -5.13
C TYR A 228 15.50 7.30 -5.31
N ASP A 229 16.74 7.75 -5.12
CA ASP A 229 17.85 6.86 -4.79
C ASP A 229 17.68 6.38 -3.34
N LEU A 230 17.75 5.05 -3.16
CA LEU A 230 17.73 4.38 -1.87
C LEU A 230 19.18 4.07 -1.45
N GLY A 231 19.66 4.78 -0.44
CA GLY A 231 20.97 4.52 0.16
C GLY A 231 21.02 3.18 0.91
N GLU A 232 22.21 2.62 1.08
CA GLU A 232 22.41 1.40 1.91
C GLU A 232 21.99 1.63 3.37
N ASP A 233 22.10 2.87 3.83
CA ASP A 233 21.61 3.32 5.13
C ASP A 233 20.13 3.75 5.09
N GLY A 234 19.37 3.37 4.07
CA GLY A 234 17.92 3.56 3.93
C GLY A 234 17.51 5.01 3.75
N ARG A 235 18.46 5.91 3.48
CA ARG A 235 18.14 7.29 3.17
C ARG A 235 17.54 7.38 1.78
N LEU A 236 16.53 8.23 1.64
CA LEU A 236 15.93 8.58 0.37
C LEU A 236 16.50 9.92 -0.11
N THR A 237 16.92 9.96 -1.38
CA THR A 237 17.35 11.18 -2.06
C THR A 237 16.57 11.36 -3.36
N PRO A 238 15.79 12.44 -3.54
CA PRO A 238 14.97 12.62 -4.73
C PRO A 238 15.83 12.83 -5.97
N VAL A 239 15.45 12.19 -7.09
CA VAL A 239 16.21 12.20 -8.35
C VAL A 239 15.42 12.78 -9.51
N GLN A 240 14.15 12.40 -9.64
CA GLN A 240 13.31 12.77 -10.78
C GLN A 240 11.83 12.70 -10.38
N THR A 241 11.03 13.66 -10.82
CA THR A 241 9.56 13.58 -10.76
C THR A 241 9.01 13.66 -12.18
N VAL A 242 8.06 12.80 -12.53
CA VAL A 242 7.42 12.75 -13.86
C VAL A 242 5.89 12.75 -13.72
N PRO A 243 5.15 13.35 -14.67
CA PRO A 243 3.69 13.37 -14.62
C PRO A 243 3.10 11.97 -14.91
N THR A 244 1.92 11.66 -14.39
CA THR A 244 1.20 10.42 -14.73
C THR A 244 0.13 10.62 -15.80
N LEU A 245 -0.07 11.85 -16.27
CA LEU A 245 -1.08 12.22 -17.25
C LEU A 245 -0.44 12.67 -18.56
N PRO A 246 -1.14 12.52 -19.70
CA PRO A 246 -0.71 13.10 -20.97
C PRO A 246 -0.55 14.63 -20.88
N GLU A 247 0.41 15.18 -21.62
CA GLU A 247 0.58 16.63 -21.72
C GLU A 247 -0.70 17.29 -22.25
N GLY A 248 -1.17 18.33 -21.56
CA GLY A 248 -2.38 19.06 -21.92
C GLY A 248 -3.69 18.33 -21.62
N TRP A 249 -3.66 17.20 -20.89
CA TRP A 249 -4.88 16.56 -20.42
C TRP A 249 -5.64 17.49 -19.46
N GLU A 250 -6.96 17.57 -19.63
CA GLU A 250 -7.86 18.36 -18.80
C GLU A 250 -8.87 17.43 -18.12
N GLY A 251 -9.16 17.68 -16.85
CA GLY A 251 -10.12 16.91 -16.08
C GLY A 251 -9.72 16.81 -14.61
N SER A 252 -10.58 16.18 -13.81
CA SER A 252 -10.25 15.83 -12.43
C SER A 252 -9.57 14.47 -12.43
N ASN A 253 -8.39 14.37 -11.82
CA ASN A 253 -7.68 13.11 -11.67
C ASN A 253 -7.01 13.03 -10.30
N THR A 254 -6.91 11.82 -9.78
CA THR A 254 -6.00 11.48 -8.68
C THR A 254 -5.32 10.18 -9.01
N THR A 255 -4.02 10.05 -8.72
CA THR A 255 -3.36 8.75 -8.88
C THR A 255 -3.73 7.81 -7.74
N ALA A 256 -3.44 6.52 -7.86
CA ALA A 256 -3.65 5.59 -6.76
C ALA A 256 -2.45 4.67 -6.51
N ASP A 257 -2.24 3.68 -7.37
CA ASP A 257 -1.32 2.59 -7.08
C ASP A 257 -0.09 2.65 -7.98
N VAL A 258 1.01 2.08 -7.50
CA VAL A 258 2.28 2.05 -8.24
C VAL A 258 2.97 0.71 -8.03
N HIS A 259 3.45 0.13 -9.12
CA HIS A 259 4.18 -1.14 -9.09
C HIS A 259 5.35 -1.12 -10.08
N VAL A 260 6.49 -1.65 -9.66
CA VAL A 260 7.67 -1.91 -10.48
C VAL A 260 7.61 -3.36 -10.95
N SER A 261 7.80 -3.59 -12.25
CA SER A 261 7.79 -4.95 -12.79
C SER A 261 8.82 -5.85 -12.10
N PRO A 262 8.55 -7.16 -11.95
CA PRO A 262 9.48 -8.08 -11.28
C PRO A 262 10.88 -8.14 -11.91
N ASP A 263 10.99 -7.86 -13.22
CA ASP A 263 12.24 -7.77 -13.95
C ASP A 263 12.95 -6.40 -13.82
N GLY A 264 12.31 -5.42 -13.17
CA GLY A 264 12.82 -4.08 -12.92
C GLY A 264 12.80 -3.15 -14.14
N ASN A 265 12.24 -3.58 -15.26
CA ASN A 265 12.32 -2.80 -16.51
C ASN A 265 11.28 -1.68 -16.61
N TYR A 266 10.18 -1.76 -15.86
CA TYR A 266 9.06 -0.83 -15.97
C TYR A 266 8.50 -0.44 -14.60
N VAL A 267 7.96 0.77 -14.50
CA VAL A 267 7.08 1.20 -13.42
C VAL A 267 5.74 1.63 -13.98
N TYR A 268 4.68 1.20 -13.31
CA TYR A 268 3.29 1.44 -13.67
C TYR A 268 2.64 2.29 -12.59
N GLY A 269 1.84 3.29 -12.99
CA GLY A 269 1.05 4.09 -12.06
C GLY A 269 -0.41 4.18 -12.48
N SER A 270 -1.36 4.05 -11.57
CA SER A 270 -2.78 4.15 -11.91
C SER A 270 -3.33 5.57 -11.73
N ASN A 271 -4.24 5.95 -12.64
CA ASN A 271 -4.92 7.24 -12.65
C ASN A 271 -6.44 7.03 -12.54
N ARG A 272 -7.07 7.61 -11.51
CA ARG A 272 -8.53 7.63 -11.31
C ARG A 272 -9.09 8.93 -11.88
N GLY A 273 -9.89 8.83 -12.94
CA GLY A 273 -10.38 9.95 -13.73
C GLY A 273 -9.91 9.89 -15.18
N HIS A 274 -8.60 9.74 -15.43
CA HIS A 274 -8.10 9.35 -16.75
C HIS A 274 -8.25 7.83 -17.02
N ASP A 275 -8.53 7.05 -15.97
CA ASP A 275 -8.89 5.63 -16.02
C ASP A 275 -7.92 4.78 -16.85
N SER A 276 -6.65 4.90 -16.46
CA SER A 276 -5.52 4.29 -17.15
C SER A 276 -4.39 3.91 -16.21
N LEU A 277 -3.52 3.02 -16.70
CA LEU A 277 -2.18 2.80 -16.18
C LEU A 277 -1.18 3.57 -17.05
N VAL A 278 -0.44 4.50 -16.47
CA VAL A 278 0.75 5.08 -17.12
C VAL A 278 1.89 4.06 -17.05
N ILE A 279 2.71 3.99 -18.10
CA ILE A 279 3.82 3.06 -18.23
C ILE A 279 5.10 3.86 -18.47
N TYR A 280 6.08 3.65 -17.60
CA TYR A 280 7.42 4.21 -17.70
C TYR A 280 8.46 3.08 -17.79
N GLY A 281 9.40 3.20 -18.72
CA GLY A 281 10.59 2.35 -18.76
C GLY A 281 11.65 2.88 -17.79
N ILE A 282 12.39 1.97 -17.16
CA ILE A 282 13.39 2.27 -16.14
C ILE A 282 14.80 2.12 -16.72
N ASP A 283 15.59 3.20 -16.67
CA ASP A 283 17.02 3.11 -16.93
C ASP A 283 17.70 2.34 -15.78
N GLN A 284 18.26 1.17 -16.09
CA GLN A 284 18.81 0.26 -15.07
C GLN A 284 20.02 0.83 -14.31
N THR A 285 20.71 1.82 -14.88
CA THR A 285 21.92 2.40 -14.27
C THR A 285 21.61 3.57 -13.36
N THR A 286 20.57 4.35 -13.70
CA THR A 286 20.23 5.63 -13.05
C THR A 286 18.85 5.63 -12.37
N GLY A 287 18.02 4.60 -12.58
CA GLY A 287 16.65 4.50 -12.08
C GLY A 287 15.64 5.39 -12.80
N LYS A 288 16.09 6.29 -13.69
CA LYS A 288 15.26 7.30 -14.32
C LYS A 288 14.16 6.70 -15.20
N MET A 289 13.01 7.35 -15.13
CA MET A 289 11.81 6.98 -15.86
C MET A 289 11.76 7.66 -17.24
N THR A 290 11.46 6.88 -18.28
CA THR A 290 11.19 7.36 -19.64
C THR A 290 9.78 6.92 -20.05
N TYR A 291 8.95 7.86 -20.47
CA TYR A 291 7.56 7.59 -20.84
C TYR A 291 7.47 6.55 -21.98
N VAL A 292 6.58 5.57 -21.82
CA VAL A 292 6.30 4.54 -22.82
C VAL A 292 4.89 4.68 -23.37
N GLY A 293 3.89 4.82 -22.50
CA GLY A 293 2.49 4.82 -22.93
C GLY A 293 1.49 4.93 -21.78
N HIS A 294 0.21 4.93 -22.14
CA HIS A 294 -0.90 4.73 -21.23
C HIS A 294 -1.75 3.56 -21.74
N GLN A 295 -2.23 2.72 -20.83
CA GLN A 295 -3.16 1.65 -21.11
C GLN A 295 -4.48 1.92 -20.39
N SER A 296 -5.59 1.97 -21.14
CA SER A 296 -6.93 2.04 -20.52
C SER A 296 -7.18 0.81 -19.67
N THR A 297 -7.79 1.01 -18.50
CA THR A 297 -8.18 -0.09 -17.59
C THR A 297 -9.52 -0.73 -17.95
N LEU A 298 -10.19 -0.24 -19.01
CA LEU A 298 -11.51 -0.72 -19.46
C LEU A 298 -12.60 -0.62 -18.39
N GLY A 299 -12.38 0.21 -17.38
CA GLY A 299 -13.29 0.50 -16.28
C GLY A 299 -12.97 1.89 -15.73
N GLU A 300 -13.54 2.21 -14.57
CA GLU A 300 -13.39 3.52 -13.94
C GLU A 300 -12.66 3.38 -12.60
N GLU A 301 -11.94 4.42 -12.19
CA GLU A 301 -11.27 4.53 -10.89
C GLU A 301 -10.36 3.34 -10.50
N PRO A 302 -9.31 3.02 -11.29
CA PRO A 302 -8.39 1.92 -10.98
C PRO A 302 -7.55 2.22 -9.72
N ARG A 303 -8.12 1.95 -8.55
CA ARG A 303 -7.51 2.26 -7.25
C ARG A 303 -6.37 1.32 -6.85
N ASN A 304 -6.37 0.10 -7.37
CA ASN A 304 -5.35 -0.92 -7.12
C ASN A 304 -5.24 -1.84 -8.34
N PHE A 305 -4.04 -2.37 -8.57
CA PHE A 305 -3.78 -3.43 -9.55
C PHE A 305 -2.64 -4.33 -9.06
N ALA A 306 -2.38 -5.43 -9.75
CA ALA A 306 -1.26 -6.34 -9.49
C ALA A 306 -0.57 -6.68 -10.81
N ILE A 307 0.74 -6.98 -10.76
CA ILE A 307 1.58 -7.30 -11.92
C ILE A 307 2.46 -8.54 -11.69
#